data_AF-K6EBP9-F1
#
_entry.id   AF-K6EBP9-F1
#
_cell.length_a   1.000
_cell.length_b   1.000
_cell.length_c   1.000
_cell.angle_alpha   90.00
_cell.angle_beta   90.00
_cell.angle_gamma   90.00
#
_symmetry.space_group_name_H-M   'P 1'
#
loop_
_entity.id
_entity.type
_entity.pdbx_description
1 polymer ?
#
loop_
_entity_poly.entity_id
_entity_poly.type
_entity_poly.pdbx_seq_one_letter_code
_entity_poly.pdbx_strand_id
1 'polypeptide(L)'
;MEKYDICVHFLLGKALQRVNQVSKSKLSPYGVTPVQYALLRRLWEKDGQFGHVLAEQLLLDSATITGIIDRLEQNGFIERRIDPNDRRNKLVFLTEKGRSMEIPLCEKMDEMNREVMSSLGIEEIQRFKKTLFDIGISRKNKGL
;
A
#
# COMPACT_ATOMS: atom_id res chain seq x y z
N MET A 1 -22.48 -3.93 30.99
CA MET A 1 -22.17 -3.21 29.74
C MET A 1 -21.03 -3.95 29.09
N GLU A 2 -21.32 -4.73 28.04
CA GLU A 2 -20.28 -5.50 27.37
C GLU A 2 -19.21 -4.55 26.81
N LYS A 3 -17.94 -4.97 26.87
CA LYS A 3 -16.75 -4.20 26.43
C LYS A 3 -16.76 -3.81 24.94
N TYR A 4 -17.85 -4.04 24.22
CA TYR A 4 -17.97 -4.03 22.76
C TYR A 4 -19.02 -3.04 22.22
N ASP A 5 -19.69 -2.24 23.06
CA ASP A 5 -20.60 -1.14 22.62
C ASP A 5 -19.87 0.07 21.99
N ILE A 6 -18.58 -0.06 21.69
CA ILE A 6 -17.79 1.01 21.08
C ILE A 6 -18.08 1.05 19.57
N CYS A 7 -18.45 2.24 19.07
CA CYS A 7 -18.75 2.44 17.66
C CYS A 7 -17.64 1.94 16.73
N VAL A 8 -18.02 1.20 15.68
CA VAL A 8 -17.11 0.59 14.70
C VAL A 8 -16.15 1.61 14.05
N HIS A 9 -16.60 2.84 13.83
CA HIS A 9 -15.76 3.91 13.28
C HIS A 9 -14.56 4.20 14.20
N PHE A 10 -14.80 4.28 15.50
CA PHE A 10 -13.73 4.54 16.48
C PHE A 10 -12.75 3.37 16.55
N LEU A 11 -13.24 2.12 16.59
CA LEU A 11 -12.40 0.92 16.63
C LEU A 11 -11.52 0.81 15.37
N LEU A 12 -12.09 0.99 14.19
CA LEU A 12 -11.35 1.00 12.93
C LEU A 12 -10.31 2.14 12.91
N GLY A 13 -10.69 3.34 13.35
CA GLY A 13 -9.77 4.47 13.45
C GLY A 13 -8.58 4.20 14.35
N LYS A 14 -8.79 3.60 15.53
CA LYS A 14 -7.71 3.25 16.47
C LYS A 14 -6.83 2.11 15.96
N ALA A 15 -7.43 1.09 15.35
CA ALA A 15 -6.68 0.01 14.71
C ALA A 15 -5.79 0.54 13.58
N LEU A 16 -6.35 1.38 12.70
CA LEU A 16 -5.60 2.00 11.60
C LEU A 16 -4.49 2.93 12.11
N GLN A 17 -4.75 3.72 13.15
CA GLN A 17 -3.74 4.58 13.79
C GLN A 17 -2.54 3.76 14.25
N ARG A 18 -2.78 2.65 14.97
CA ARG A 18 -1.71 1.74 15.42
C ARG A 18 -0.96 1.11 14.25
N VAL A 19 -1.68 0.57 13.26
CA VAL A 19 -1.07 -0.01 12.04
C VAL A 19 -0.16 1.00 11.34
N ASN A 20 -0.62 2.25 11.17
CA ASN A 20 0.16 3.31 10.53
C ASN A 20 1.42 3.68 11.33
N GLN A 21 1.33 3.74 12.67
CA GLN A 21 2.49 4.02 13.52
C GLN A 21 3.56 2.94 13.41
N VAL A 22 3.17 1.66 13.54
CA VAL A 22 4.10 0.53 13.44
C VAL A 22 4.69 0.45 12.02
N SER A 23 3.86 0.51 10.98
CA SER A 23 4.32 0.47 9.59
C SER A 23 5.29 1.61 9.28
N LYS A 24 5.00 2.84 9.74
CA LYS A 24 5.91 3.98 9.58
C LYS A 24 7.24 3.72 10.25
N SER A 25 7.26 3.19 11.47
CA SER A 25 8.49 2.87 12.20
C SER A 25 9.33 1.79 11.51
N LYS A 26 8.70 0.81 10.85
CA LYS A 26 9.40 -0.28 10.17
C LYS A 26 10.00 0.17 8.83
N LEU A 27 9.33 1.10 8.14
CA LEU A 27 9.72 1.57 6.81
C LEU A 27 10.59 2.84 6.81
N SER A 28 10.53 3.66 7.86
CA SER A 28 11.32 4.90 7.94
C SER A 28 12.84 4.71 7.81
N PRO A 29 13.47 3.60 8.27
CA PRO A 29 14.90 3.37 8.03
C PRO A 29 15.28 3.27 6.55
N TYR A 30 14.31 2.95 5.68
CA TYR A 30 14.48 2.84 4.24
C TYR A 30 14.07 4.11 3.49
N GLY A 31 13.61 5.15 4.19
CA GLY A 31 13.09 6.37 3.57
C GLY A 31 11.79 6.16 2.79
N VAL A 32 11.02 5.11 3.13
CA VAL A 32 9.77 4.74 2.46
C VAL A 32 8.59 4.91 3.42
N THR A 33 7.49 5.45 2.91
CA THR A 33 6.21 5.51 3.64
C THR A 33 5.30 4.33 3.29
N PRO A 34 4.30 3.97 4.10
CA PRO A 34 3.41 2.84 3.80
C PRO A 34 2.72 2.93 2.43
N VAL A 35 2.32 4.14 2.01
CA VAL A 35 1.67 4.35 0.71
C VAL A 35 2.66 4.23 -0.46
N GLN A 36 3.91 4.64 -0.26
CA GLN A 36 4.99 4.44 -1.24
C GLN A 36 5.37 2.96 -1.35
N TYR A 37 5.43 2.23 -0.23
CA TYR A 37 5.58 0.78 -0.22
C TYR A 37 4.47 0.10 -1.03
N ALA A 38 3.21 0.51 -0.86
CA ALA A 38 2.10 -0.05 -1.61
C ALA A 38 2.26 0.12 -3.13
N LEU A 39 2.78 1.27 -3.59
CA LEU A 39 3.10 1.48 -5.00
C LEU A 39 4.25 0.57 -5.47
N LEU A 40 5.36 0.51 -4.72
CA LEU A 40 6.47 -0.39 -5.04
C LEU A 40 6.02 -1.86 -5.10
N ARG A 41 5.13 -2.27 -4.19
CA ARG A 41 4.53 -3.61 -4.18
C ARG A 41 3.79 -3.93 -5.47
N ARG A 42 3.04 -2.98 -6.04
CA ARG A 42 2.38 -3.16 -7.34
C ARG A 42 3.36 -3.27 -8.49
N LEU A 43 4.47 -2.54 -8.42
CA LEU A 43 5.52 -2.61 -9.45
C LEU A 43 6.36 -3.89 -9.35
N TRP A 44 6.61 -4.44 -8.16
CA TRP A 44 7.27 -5.74 -8.01
C TRP A 44 6.40 -6.88 -8.56
N GLU A 45 5.08 -6.80 -8.38
CA GLU A 45 4.12 -7.75 -8.96
C GLU A 45 4.03 -7.62 -10.49
N LYS A 46 4.01 -6.39 -11.01
CA LYS A 46 4.01 -6.09 -12.43
C LYS A 46 4.69 -4.75 -12.68
N ASP A 47 5.87 -4.80 -13.29
CA ASP A 47 6.62 -3.59 -13.60
C ASP A 47 6.10 -2.90 -14.87
N GLY A 48 6.48 -1.64 -15.08
CA GLY A 48 6.09 -0.90 -16.29
C GLY A 48 4.59 -0.64 -16.38
N GLN A 49 4.04 0.06 -15.39
CA GLN A 49 2.60 0.37 -15.32
C GLN A 49 2.33 1.87 -15.48
N PHE A 50 1.17 2.22 -16.03
CA PHE A 50 0.74 3.62 -16.10
C PHE A 50 0.36 4.14 -14.71
N GLY A 51 0.61 5.43 -14.47
CA GLY A 51 0.25 6.09 -13.21
C GLY A 51 -1.25 5.99 -12.87
N HIS A 52 -2.14 6.07 -13.87
CA HIS A 52 -3.59 5.93 -13.64
C HIS A 52 -3.99 4.51 -13.25
N VAL A 53 -3.35 3.48 -13.80
CA VAL A 53 -3.56 2.08 -13.42
C VAL A 53 -3.12 1.86 -11.97
N LEU A 54 -1.96 2.40 -11.59
CA LEU A 54 -1.48 2.34 -10.20
C LEU A 54 -2.44 3.08 -9.24
N ALA A 55 -3.00 4.21 -9.66
CA ALA A 55 -3.99 4.95 -8.87
C ALA A 55 -5.24 4.10 -8.60
N GLU A 56 -5.77 3.48 -9.65
CA GLU A 56 -6.94 2.59 -9.57
C GLU A 56 -6.68 1.39 -8.66
N GLN A 57 -5.56 0.68 -8.86
CA GLN A 57 -5.17 -0.49 -8.04
C GLN A 57 -4.98 -0.15 -6.56
N LEU A 58 -4.57 1.08 -6.25
CA LEU A 58 -4.33 1.55 -4.89
C LEU A 58 -5.50 2.35 -4.31
N LEU A 59 -6.59 2.52 -5.08
CA LEU A 59 -7.77 3.32 -4.70
C LEU A 59 -7.43 4.78 -4.36
N LEU A 60 -6.47 5.36 -5.07
CA LEU A 60 -5.99 6.73 -4.90
C LEU A 60 -6.49 7.66 -6.01
N ASP A 61 -6.66 8.94 -5.68
CA ASP A 61 -6.90 9.97 -6.69
C ASP A 61 -5.62 10.30 -7.48
N SER A 62 -5.81 11.01 -8.61
CA SER A 62 -4.74 11.38 -9.54
C SER A 62 -3.67 12.28 -8.92
N ALA A 63 -4.05 13.22 -8.05
CA ALA A 63 -3.12 14.14 -7.40
C ALA A 63 -2.21 13.38 -6.41
N THR A 64 -2.80 12.49 -5.63
CA THR A 64 -2.12 11.68 -4.63
C THR A 64 -1.14 10.72 -5.28
N ILE A 65 -1.55 9.98 -6.33
CA ILE A 65 -0.63 9.07 -7.02
C ILE A 65 0.53 9.82 -7.66
N THR A 66 0.28 11.01 -8.23
CA THR A 66 1.32 11.81 -8.89
C THR A 66 2.40 12.21 -7.89
N GLY A 67 2.01 12.74 -6.73
CA GLY A 67 2.95 13.11 -5.68
C GLY A 67 3.69 11.92 -5.06
N ILE A 68 3.10 10.71 -5.05
CA ILE A 68 3.80 9.49 -4.61
C ILE A 68 4.88 9.09 -5.63
N ILE A 69 4.52 9.07 -6.92
CA ILE A 69 5.46 8.74 -8.00
C ILE A 69 6.60 9.77 -8.01
N ASP A 70 6.31 11.07 -7.89
CA ASP A 70 7.34 12.11 -7.87
C ASP A 70 8.37 11.88 -6.76
N ARG A 71 7.92 11.58 -5.53
CA ARG A 71 8.82 11.33 -4.40
C ARG A 71 9.62 10.04 -4.56
N LEU A 72 9.02 8.98 -5.11
CA LEU A 72 9.72 7.72 -5.35
C LEU A 72 10.78 7.86 -6.45
N GLU A 73 10.49 8.65 -7.50
CA GLU A 73 11.43 8.97 -8.58
C GLU A 73 12.58 9.84 -8.05
N GLN A 74 12.28 10.88 -7.28
CA GLN A 74 13.28 11.73 -6.61
C GLN A 74 14.20 10.93 -5.68
N ASN A 75 13.66 9.94 -4.97
CA ASN A 75 14.44 9.07 -4.09
C ASN A 75 15.12 7.91 -4.86
N GLY A 76 14.99 7.86 -6.19
CA GLY A 76 15.67 6.90 -7.05
C GLY A 76 15.16 5.47 -6.94
N PHE A 77 13.94 5.23 -6.45
CA PHE A 77 13.36 3.89 -6.44
C PHE A 77 12.72 3.53 -7.79
N ILE A 78 12.20 4.51 -8.49
CA ILE A 78 11.52 4.33 -9.78
C ILE A 78 12.03 5.36 -10.80
N GLU A 79 11.66 5.14 -12.05
CA GLU A 79 11.86 6.07 -13.15
C GLU A 79 10.62 6.08 -14.05
N ARG A 80 10.33 7.22 -14.67
CA ARG A 80 9.30 7.32 -15.71
C ARG A 80 9.92 7.23 -17.09
N ARG A 81 9.43 6.28 -17.89
CA ARG A 81 9.83 6.12 -19.30
C ARG A 81 8.66 6.48 -20.21
N ILE A 82 8.97 7.07 -21.36
CA ILE A 82 7.96 7.38 -22.38
C ILE A 82 7.38 6.06 -22.91
N ASP A 83 6.06 5.99 -23.06
CA ASP A 83 5.42 4.85 -23.73
C ASP A 83 5.81 4.85 -25.23
N PRO A 84 6.40 3.75 -25.75
CA PRO A 84 6.78 3.68 -27.16
C PRO A 84 5.59 3.79 -28.12
N ASN A 85 4.36 3.53 -27.66
CA ASN A 85 3.15 3.58 -28.49
C ASN A 85 2.45 4.95 -28.46
N ASP A 86 2.60 5.71 -27.37
CA ASP A 86 2.07 7.08 -27.26
C ASP A 86 2.97 7.95 -26.38
N ARG A 87 3.71 8.87 -27.01
CA ARG A 87 4.67 9.75 -26.32
C ARG A 87 4.05 10.68 -25.28
N ARG A 88 2.72 10.82 -25.27
CA ARG A 88 1.99 11.62 -24.27
C ARG A 88 1.88 10.89 -22.93
N ASN A 89 2.07 9.57 -22.92
CA ASN A 89 1.99 8.76 -21.72
C ASN A 89 3.39 8.39 -21.20
N LYS A 90 3.46 8.25 -19.87
CA LYS A 90 4.65 7.74 -19.18
C LYS A 90 4.29 6.51 -18.37
N LEU A 91 5.12 5.49 -18.51
CA LEU A 91 5.09 4.27 -17.72
C LEU A 91 6.06 4.42 -16.55
N VAL A 92 5.68 3.89 -15.40
CA VAL A 92 6.50 3.85 -14.19
C VAL A 92 7.21 2.51 -14.12
N PHE A 93 8.54 2.56 -13.98
CA PHE A 93 9.40 1.40 -13.88
C PHE A 93 10.22 1.41 -12.60
N LEU A 94 10.52 0.22 -12.06
CA LEU A 94 11.51 0.07 -11.00
C LEU A 94 12.93 0.29 -11.54
N THR A 95 13.71 1.07 -10.79
CA THR A 95 15.17 1.12 -10.93
C THR A 95 15.81 -0.10 -10.27
N GLU A 96 17.13 -0.27 -10.45
CA GLU A 96 17.93 -1.25 -9.70
C GLU A 96 17.72 -1.14 -8.18
N LYS A 97 17.78 0.10 -7.65
CA LYS A 97 17.53 0.40 -6.24
C LYS A 97 16.11 -0.05 -5.85
N GLY A 98 15.10 0.30 -6.65
CA GLY A 98 13.71 -0.13 -6.42
C GLY A 98 13.54 -1.64 -6.34
N ARG A 99 14.19 -2.39 -7.24
CA ARG A 99 14.15 -3.87 -7.25
C ARG A 99 14.83 -4.45 -6.02
N SER A 100 16.02 -3.96 -5.68
CA SER A 100 16.80 -4.46 -4.52
C SER A 100 16.07 -4.32 -3.17
N MET A 101 15.03 -3.49 -3.12
CA MET A 101 14.29 -3.17 -1.89
C MET A 101 13.06 -4.07 -1.67
N GLU A 102 12.73 -4.96 -2.62
CA GLU A 102 11.57 -5.85 -2.51
C GLU A 102 11.61 -6.71 -1.24
N ILE A 103 12.67 -7.52 -1.10
CA ILE A 103 12.86 -8.43 0.03
C ILE A 103 12.87 -7.67 1.37
N PRO A 104 13.76 -6.67 1.60
CA PRO A 104 13.85 -6.03 2.91
C PRO A 104 12.54 -5.30 3.29
N LEU A 105 11.86 -4.66 2.34
CA LEU A 105 10.61 -3.96 2.67
C LEU A 105 9.45 -4.93 2.90
N CYS A 106 9.39 -6.05 2.17
CA CYS A 106 8.39 -7.08 2.42
C CYS A 106 8.58 -7.74 3.79
N GLU A 107 9.82 -8.08 4.17
CA GLU A 107 10.12 -8.62 5.49
C GLU A 107 9.67 -7.69 6.62
N LYS A 108 9.91 -6.38 6.47
CA LYS A 108 9.49 -5.37 7.46
C LYS A 108 7.98 -5.24 7.57
N MET A 109 7.26 -5.40 6.46
CA MET A 109 5.80 -5.42 6.47
C MET A 109 5.25 -6.72 7.04
N ASP A 110 5.92 -7.86 6.85
CA ASP A 110 5.56 -9.13 7.47
C ASP A 110 5.82 -9.10 8.99
N GLU A 111 6.92 -8.49 9.44
CA GLU A 111 7.16 -8.22 10.87
C GLU A 111 6.06 -7.34 11.46
N MET A 112 5.67 -6.26 10.78
CA MET A 112 4.57 -5.40 11.21
C MET A 112 3.27 -6.19 11.32
N ASN A 113 2.94 -7.00 10.32
CA ASN A 113 1.73 -7.83 10.32
C ASN A 113 1.72 -8.81 11.51
N ARG A 114 2.86 -9.47 11.80
CA ARG A 114 2.99 -10.35 12.96
C ARG A 114 2.83 -9.60 14.27
N GLU A 115 3.41 -8.41 14.39
CA GLU A 115 3.38 -7.59 15.61
C GLU A 115 1.96 -7.06 15.90
N VAL A 116 1.26 -6.56 14.89
CA VAL A 116 -0.10 -6.00 15.07
C VAL A 116 -1.13 -7.12 15.31
N MET A 117 -0.92 -8.30 14.73
CA MET A 117 -1.85 -9.42 14.82
C MET A 117 -1.45 -10.46 15.89
N SER A 118 -0.46 -10.17 16.73
CA SER A 118 0.13 -11.14 17.65
C SER A 118 -0.85 -11.73 18.68
N SER A 119 -1.97 -11.06 18.92
CA SER A 119 -3.02 -11.49 19.84
C SER A 119 -4.13 -12.34 19.18
N LEU A 120 -4.05 -12.58 17.88
CA LEU A 120 -5.09 -13.29 17.11
C LEU A 120 -4.58 -14.63 16.60
N GLY A 121 -5.44 -15.64 16.62
CA GLY A 121 -5.19 -16.92 15.96
C GLY A 121 -5.24 -16.82 14.43
N ILE A 122 -4.66 -17.77 13.72
CA ILE A 122 -4.57 -17.77 12.25
C ILE A 122 -5.97 -17.69 11.60
N GLU A 123 -6.93 -18.47 12.10
CA GLU A 123 -8.30 -18.43 11.58
C GLU A 123 -9.01 -17.09 11.83
N GLU A 124 -8.76 -16.48 12.98
CA GLU A 124 -9.31 -15.16 13.31
C GLU A 124 -8.75 -14.10 12.39
N ILE A 125 -7.45 -14.15 12.10
CA ILE A 125 -6.80 -13.27 11.13
C ILE A 125 -7.42 -13.44 9.74
N GLN A 126 -7.68 -14.67 9.30
CA GLN A 126 -8.32 -14.93 8.01
C GLN A 126 -9.74 -14.36 7.95
N ARG A 127 -10.55 -14.60 9.00
CA ARG A 127 -11.90 -14.03 9.11
C ARG A 127 -11.85 -12.51 9.12
N PHE A 128 -10.95 -11.91 9.89
CA PHE A 128 -10.77 -10.47 9.98
C PHE A 128 -10.39 -9.85 8.63
N LYS A 129 -9.41 -10.43 7.92
CA LYS A 129 -9.03 -9.98 6.57
C LYS A 129 -10.20 -10.04 5.59
N LYS A 130 -10.99 -11.12 5.62
CA LYS A 130 -12.20 -11.25 4.79
C LYS A 130 -13.21 -10.14 5.13
N THR A 131 -13.50 -9.92 6.41
CA THR A 131 -14.42 -8.85 6.84
C THR A 131 -13.95 -7.47 6.37
N LEU A 132 -12.66 -7.16 6.52
CA LEU A 132 -12.09 -5.90 6.02
C LEU A 132 -12.23 -5.75 4.50
N PHE A 133 -11.97 -6.83 3.75
CA PHE A 133 -12.14 -6.84 2.29
C PHE A 133 -13.59 -6.55 1.88
N ASP A 134 -14.54 -7.23 2.54
CA ASP A 134 -15.98 -7.11 2.26
C ASP A 134 -16.50 -5.69 2.51
N ILE A 135 -16.02 -5.01 3.57
CA ILE A 135 -16.49 -3.65 3.90
C ILE A 135 -15.70 -2.53 3.20
N GLY A 136 -14.41 -2.74 2.90
CA GLY A 136 -13.50 -1.69 2.44
C GLY A 136 -13.19 -1.70 0.94
N ILE A 137 -13.25 -2.85 0.28
CA ILE A 137 -12.82 -3.01 -1.13
C ILE A 137 -13.98 -3.46 -2.02
N SER A 138 -14.83 -4.38 -1.54
CA SER A 138 -15.91 -4.99 -2.34
C SER A 138 -16.94 -4.00 -2.93
N ARG A 139 -17.11 -2.81 -2.35
CA ARG A 139 -18.16 -1.85 -2.76
C ARG A 139 -17.82 -0.92 -3.94
N LYS A 140 -16.57 -0.90 -4.45
CA LYS A 140 -16.19 0.01 -5.56
C LYS A 140 -16.45 -0.53 -6.98
N ASN A 141 -17.00 -1.73 -7.15
CA ASN A 141 -17.28 -2.32 -8.49
C ASN A 141 -18.76 -2.24 -8.95
N LYS A 142 -19.57 -1.34 -8.39
CA LYS A 142 -20.92 -1.07 -8.91
C LYS A 142 -21.19 0.44 -8.94
N GLY A 143 -20.92 1.07 -10.07
CA GLY A 143 -21.45 2.40 -10.40
C GLY A 143 -20.40 3.47 -10.67
N LEU A 144 -19.77 3.38 -11.85
CA LEU A 144 -19.76 4.47 -12.83
C LEU A 144 -20.37 3.91 -14.11
#